data_AF-A0A3P8CNC3-F1
#
_entry.id   AF-A0A3P8CNC3-F1
#
_cell.length_a   1.000
_cell.length_b   1.000
_cell.length_c   1.000
_cell.angle_alpha   90.00
_cell.angle_beta   90.00
_cell.angle_gamma   90.00
#
_symmetry.space_group_name_H-M   'P 1'
#
loop_
_entity.id
_entity.type
_entity.pdbx_description
1 polymer ?
#
loop_
_entity_poly.entity_id
_entity_poly.type
_entity_poly.pdbx_seq_one_letter_code
_entity_poly.pdbx_strand_id
1 'polypeptide(L)'
;MEIFLRIDRGYDFTGVLEWFAERVDRIILLFDAHKLDISDEFKRCIEALSGNEDKIRIVLNKSDMVDHQQLMRVYGALMWSLGKVFKTPEVSRVYIGTFWDHPLHYDINRRLFQDEQHDLFSDLQALPRNAALRKLNDLIKRARLAKVHAYIIAELRKQMPSMIGKEKKKKELIQNLDKIFEQLQREHNISAGDFPDINKMREHLPDYDFTKFNPIKPKLLDVVDGMLASDIARLMAQIPKEENAPITNGLLQPHQTEVRGGAFDQAIESETPFGFG
;
A
#
# COMPACT_ATOMS: atom_id res chain seq x y z
N MET A 1 -29.45 7.56 -22.10
CA MET A 1 -28.68 6.31 -22.04
C MET A 1 -27.26 6.65 -22.48
N GLU A 2 -26.51 7.29 -21.59
CA GLU A 2 -25.10 7.61 -21.85
C GLU A 2 -24.29 6.32 -21.70
N ILE A 3 -23.75 5.88 -22.83
CA ILE A 3 -22.82 4.77 -22.90
C ILE A 3 -21.51 5.32 -22.32
N PHE A 4 -21.26 5.05 -21.04
CA PHE A 4 -19.93 5.20 -20.45
C PHE A 4 -19.03 4.25 -21.23
N LEU A 5 -18.25 4.80 -22.16
CA LEU A 5 -17.13 4.14 -22.82
C LEU A 5 -16.15 3.74 -21.71
N ARG A 6 -16.35 2.54 -21.17
CA ARG A 6 -15.33 1.77 -20.49
C ARG A 6 -14.23 1.62 -21.55
N ILE A 7 -13.18 2.43 -21.47
CA ILE A 7 -11.96 2.18 -22.24
C ILE A 7 -11.46 0.84 -21.69
N ASP A 8 -11.91 -0.24 -22.32
CA ASP A 8 -11.51 -1.58 -21.95
C ASP A 8 -10.05 -1.72 -22.36
N ARG A 9 -9.17 -1.61 -21.37
CA ARG A 9 -7.71 -1.60 -21.56
C ARG A 9 -7.20 -2.96 -22.08
N GLY A 10 -8.08 -3.98 -22.17
CA GLY A 10 -7.74 -5.34 -22.55
C GLY A 10 -7.06 -6.14 -21.43
N TYR A 11 -6.99 -5.57 -20.21
CA TYR A 11 -6.47 -6.21 -19.01
C TYR A 11 -7.06 -5.57 -17.75
N ASP A 12 -7.01 -6.31 -16.63
CA ASP A 12 -7.43 -5.82 -15.33
C ASP A 12 -6.39 -4.86 -14.73
N PHE A 13 -6.58 -3.55 -14.95
CA PHE A 13 -5.68 -2.52 -14.44
C PHE A 13 -5.65 -2.47 -12.91
N THR A 14 -6.79 -2.66 -12.25
CA THR A 14 -6.89 -2.66 -10.78
C THR A 14 -6.11 -3.84 -10.19
N GLY A 15 -6.27 -5.04 -10.75
CA GLY A 15 -5.52 -6.22 -10.32
C GLY A 15 -4.00 -6.08 -10.52
N VAL A 16 -3.56 -5.42 -11.59
CA VAL A 16 -2.13 -5.11 -11.79
C VAL A 16 -1.61 -4.14 -10.73
N LEU A 17 -2.37 -3.09 -10.39
CA LEU A 17 -2.00 -2.15 -9.33
C LEU A 17 -1.87 -2.84 -7.97
N GLU A 18 -2.83 -3.69 -7.61
CA GLU A 18 -2.78 -4.51 -6.40
C GLU A 18 -1.54 -5.39 -6.35
N TRP A 19 -1.23 -6.06 -7.47
CA TRP A 19 -0.05 -6.91 -7.59
C TRP A 19 1.26 -6.14 -7.36
N PHE A 20 1.36 -4.93 -7.90
CA PHE A 20 2.50 -4.04 -7.64
C PHE A 20 2.52 -3.57 -6.19
N ALA A 21 1.39 -3.14 -5.62
CA ALA A 21 1.30 -2.60 -4.27
C ALA A 21 1.85 -3.58 -3.20
N GLU A 22 1.63 -4.88 -3.39
CA GLU A 22 2.17 -5.93 -2.53
C GLU A 22 3.70 -6.10 -2.60
N ARG A 23 4.35 -5.61 -3.66
CA ARG A 23 5.76 -5.92 -3.99
C ARG A 23 6.67 -4.71 -4.02
N VAL A 24 6.12 -3.54 -4.31
CA VAL A 24 6.89 -2.31 -4.40
C VAL A 24 7.20 -1.76 -3.03
N ASP A 25 8.32 -1.05 -2.97
CA ASP A 25 8.79 -0.39 -1.77
C ASP A 25 8.07 0.93 -1.50
N ARG A 26 7.66 1.62 -2.57
CA ARG A 26 7.06 2.94 -2.57
C ARG A 26 6.09 3.10 -3.73
N ILE A 27 5.01 3.85 -3.52
CA ILE A 27 4.05 4.23 -4.56
C ILE A 27 3.97 5.74 -4.60
N ILE A 28 4.31 6.34 -5.74
CA ILE A 28 4.23 7.79 -5.93
C ILE A 28 2.97 8.10 -6.74
N LEU A 29 2.05 8.84 -6.13
CA LEU A 29 0.85 9.37 -6.78
C LEU A 29 1.09 10.82 -7.19
N LEU A 30 1.12 11.07 -8.50
CA LEU A 30 1.38 12.40 -9.06
C LEU A 30 0.08 13.12 -9.39
N PHE A 31 -0.07 14.36 -8.92
CA PHE A 31 -1.13 15.28 -9.29
C PHE A 31 -0.54 16.55 -9.91
N ASP A 32 -1.21 17.10 -10.92
CA ASP A 32 -0.80 18.34 -11.57
C ASP A 32 -1.52 19.52 -10.90
N ALA A 33 -0.78 20.48 -10.33
CA ALA A 33 -1.37 21.63 -9.65
C ALA A 33 -2.14 22.56 -10.60
N HIS A 34 -1.77 22.60 -11.88
CA HIS A 34 -2.42 23.43 -12.88
C HIS A 34 -3.73 22.82 -13.38
N LYS A 35 -3.84 21.49 -13.39
CA LYS A 35 -5.00 20.73 -13.88
C LYS A 35 -5.40 19.63 -12.90
N LEU A 36 -5.67 20.00 -11.66
CA LEU A 36 -6.09 19.04 -10.66
C LEU A 36 -7.44 18.42 -11.08
N ASP A 37 -7.40 17.15 -11.47
CA ASP A 37 -8.58 16.33 -11.72
C ASP A 37 -8.42 14.98 -11.03
N ILE A 38 -9.40 14.62 -10.20
CA ILE A 38 -9.43 13.36 -9.46
C ILE A 38 -10.61 12.57 -10.01
N SER A 39 -10.35 11.93 -11.15
CA SER A 39 -11.34 11.13 -11.87
C SER A 39 -11.81 9.94 -11.03
N ASP A 40 -12.99 9.41 -11.35
CA ASP A 40 -13.50 8.21 -10.69
C ASP A 40 -12.61 6.98 -10.94
N GLU A 41 -11.89 6.95 -12.07
CA GLU A 41 -10.88 5.93 -12.32
C GLU A 41 -9.71 6.05 -11.33
N PHE A 42 -9.24 7.27 -11.06
CA PHE A 42 -8.17 7.48 -10.08
C PHE A 42 -8.60 7.11 -8.66
N LYS A 43 -9.85 7.40 -8.27
CA LYS A 43 -10.40 6.96 -6.97
C LYS A 43 -10.37 5.44 -6.84
N ARG A 44 -10.79 4.71 -7.88
CA ARG A 44 -10.71 3.24 -7.90
C ARG A 44 -9.27 2.73 -7.79
N CYS A 45 -8.31 3.45 -8.38
CA CYS A 45 -6.90 3.12 -8.23
C CYS A 45 -6.45 3.24 -6.78
N ILE A 46 -6.79 4.35 -6.09
CA ILE A 46 -6.46 4.52 -4.67
C ILE A 46 -7.13 3.43 -3.83
N GLU A 47 -8.39 3.09 -4.10
CA GLU A 47 -9.08 2.00 -3.41
C GLU A 47 -8.38 0.65 -3.59
N ALA A 48 -7.83 0.38 -4.77
CA ALA A 48 -7.01 -0.81 -5.06
C ALA A 48 -5.71 -0.86 -4.25
N LEU A 49 -5.21 0.31 -3.81
CA LEU A 49 -4.01 0.41 -2.98
C LEU A 49 -4.30 0.31 -1.49
N SER A 50 -5.56 0.06 -1.08
CA SER A 50 -5.91 -0.05 0.32
C SER A 50 -5.15 -1.19 1.03
N GLY A 51 -4.77 -0.95 2.28
CA GLY A 51 -3.87 -1.81 3.05
C GLY A 51 -2.38 -1.57 2.80
N ASN A 52 -2.03 -0.72 1.82
CA ASN A 52 -0.66 -0.30 1.51
C ASN A 52 -0.50 1.22 1.59
N GLU A 53 -1.36 1.90 2.36
CA GLU A 53 -1.36 3.36 2.51
C GLU A 53 0.00 3.88 3.03
N ASP A 54 0.71 3.08 3.85
CA ASP A 54 2.03 3.40 4.39
C ASP A 54 3.12 3.59 3.31
N LYS A 55 2.94 2.94 2.16
CA LYS A 55 3.86 3.00 1.00
C LYS A 55 3.59 4.20 0.10
N ILE A 56 2.45 4.87 0.25
CA ILE A 56 2.00 5.95 -0.63
C ILE A 56 2.71 7.26 -0.28
N ARG A 57 3.14 7.98 -1.31
CA ARG A 57 3.64 9.35 -1.26
C ARG A 57 2.93 10.12 -2.36
N ILE A 58 2.32 11.24 -2.00
CA ILE A 58 1.58 12.06 -2.94
C ILE A 58 2.45 13.24 -3.35
N VAL A 59 2.52 13.52 -4.64
CA VAL A 59 3.32 14.62 -5.17
C VAL A 59 2.39 15.55 -5.95
N LEU A 60 2.27 16.79 -5.49
CA LEU A 60 1.61 17.86 -6.21
C LEU A 60 2.65 18.56 -7.10
N ASN A 61 2.75 18.08 -8.33
CA ASN A 61 3.72 18.50 -9.33
C ASN A 61 3.26 19.76 -10.08
N LYS A 62 4.19 20.46 -10.74
CA LYS A 62 3.97 21.72 -11.46
C LYS A 62 3.34 22.82 -10.60
N SER A 63 3.67 22.81 -9.30
CA SER A 63 3.17 23.80 -8.34
C SER A 63 3.64 25.22 -8.64
N ASP A 64 4.67 25.38 -9.46
CA ASP A 64 5.18 26.67 -9.94
C ASP A 64 4.33 27.28 -11.09
N MET A 65 3.37 26.53 -11.65
CA MET A 65 2.46 27.01 -12.71
C MET A 65 1.22 27.75 -12.19
N VAL A 66 1.09 27.86 -10.87
CA VAL A 66 -0.02 28.52 -10.19
C VAL A 66 0.52 29.51 -9.16
N ASP A 67 -0.23 30.58 -8.88
CA ASP A 67 0.16 31.52 -7.84
C ASP A 67 0.00 30.92 -6.43
N HIS A 68 0.50 31.62 -5.40
CA HIS A 68 0.43 31.12 -4.02
C HIS A 68 -1.01 30.87 -3.53
N GLN A 69 -1.96 31.74 -3.86
CA GLN A 69 -3.34 31.59 -3.39
C GLN A 69 -4.03 30.41 -4.07
N GLN A 70 -3.84 30.26 -5.37
CA GLN A 70 -4.34 29.14 -6.15
C GLN A 70 -3.71 27.82 -5.70
N LEU A 71 -2.41 27.80 -5.41
CA LEU A 71 -1.72 26.63 -4.86
C LEU A 71 -2.37 26.15 -3.56
N MET A 72 -2.66 27.06 -2.62
CA MET A 72 -3.34 26.70 -1.36
C MET A 72 -4.76 26.15 -1.60
N ARG A 73 -5.50 26.71 -2.56
CA ARG A 73 -6.83 26.20 -2.94
C ARG A 73 -6.75 24.80 -3.55
N VAL A 74 -5.80 24.58 -4.46
CA VAL A 74 -5.57 23.28 -5.13
C VAL A 74 -5.15 22.23 -4.10
N TYR A 75 -4.22 22.57 -3.21
CA TYR A 75 -3.79 21.70 -2.11
C TYR A 75 -4.97 21.32 -1.21
N GLY A 76 -5.78 22.31 -0.79
CA GLY A 76 -6.97 22.05 0.02
C GLY A 76 -8.00 21.14 -0.69
N ALA A 77 -8.23 21.36 -1.98
CA ALA A 77 -9.13 20.54 -2.79
C ALA A 77 -8.62 19.09 -2.94
N LEU A 78 -7.30 18.91 -3.13
CA LEU A 78 -6.65 17.60 -3.16
C LEU A 78 -6.86 16.87 -1.83
N MET A 79 -6.49 17.50 -0.71
CA MET A 79 -6.60 16.89 0.63
C MET A 79 -8.04 16.53 0.98
N TRP A 80 -8.99 17.40 0.67
CA TRP A 80 -10.42 17.13 0.86
C TRP A 80 -10.88 15.90 0.05
N SER A 81 -10.42 15.77 -1.18
CA SER A 81 -10.80 14.66 -2.05
C SER A 81 -10.15 13.36 -1.61
N LEU A 82 -8.87 13.39 -1.22
CA LEU A 82 -8.16 12.24 -0.67
C LEU A 82 -8.77 11.76 0.64
N GLY A 83 -9.19 12.67 1.52
CA GLY A 83 -9.86 12.33 2.78
C GLY A 83 -11.22 11.65 2.60
N LYS A 84 -11.84 11.73 1.42
CA LYS A 84 -13.05 10.97 1.08
C LYS A 84 -12.76 9.56 0.58
N VAL A 85 -11.56 9.35 0.04
CA VAL A 85 -11.18 8.09 -0.64
C VAL A 85 -10.37 7.20 0.31
N PHE A 86 -9.40 7.77 1.03
CA PHE A 86 -8.70 7.07 2.09
C PHE A 86 -9.63 6.86 3.28
N LYS A 87 -9.71 5.61 3.75
CA LYS A 87 -10.54 5.20 4.88
C LYS A 87 -9.78 5.23 6.20
N THR A 88 -8.56 5.74 6.21
CA THR A 88 -7.71 5.86 7.39
C THR A 88 -7.81 7.27 7.96
N PRO A 89 -7.74 7.43 9.30
CA PRO A 89 -7.69 8.75 9.93
C PRO A 89 -6.33 9.44 9.74
N GLU A 90 -5.34 8.73 9.19
CA GLU A 90 -3.98 9.21 8.99
C GLU A 90 -3.88 10.10 7.75
N VAL A 91 -3.34 11.31 7.93
CA VAL A 91 -3.16 12.27 6.83
C VAL A 91 -1.94 11.87 6.01
N SER A 92 -2.15 11.58 4.72
CA SER A 92 -1.04 11.27 3.81
C SER A 92 -0.15 12.49 3.57
N ARG A 93 1.18 12.31 3.60
CA ARG A 93 2.16 13.36 3.26
C ARG A 93 2.07 13.69 1.77
N VAL A 94 1.90 14.98 1.47
CA VAL A 94 1.94 15.54 0.12
C VAL A 94 3.21 16.35 -0.03
N TYR A 95 3.98 16.09 -1.09
CA TYR A 95 5.15 16.86 -1.49
C TYR A 95 4.76 17.87 -2.54
N ILE A 96 4.98 19.16 -2.26
CA ILE A 96 4.57 20.25 -3.14
C ILE A 96 5.80 20.76 -3.88
N GLY A 97 5.80 20.66 -5.20
CA GLY A 97 6.95 21.13 -5.96
C GLY A 97 6.78 21.05 -7.46
N THR A 98 7.90 21.22 -8.15
CA THR A 98 8.01 21.02 -9.58
C THR A 98 9.27 20.19 -9.83
N PHE A 99 9.07 18.98 -10.36
CA PHE A 99 10.11 17.94 -10.42
C PHE A 99 10.67 17.85 -11.84
N TRP A 100 11.31 18.93 -12.30
CA TRP A 100 11.93 19.07 -13.62
C TRP A 100 13.07 20.10 -13.60
N ASP A 101 13.88 20.14 -14.66
CA ASP A 101 15.08 20.99 -14.72
C ASP A 101 14.83 22.37 -15.37
N HIS A 102 13.56 22.76 -15.51
CA HIS A 102 13.18 24.05 -16.11
C HIS A 102 13.10 25.18 -15.07
N PRO A 103 13.35 26.44 -15.47
CA PRO A 103 13.16 27.59 -14.59
C PRO A 103 11.73 27.66 -14.05
N LEU A 104 11.59 28.04 -12.77
CA LEU A 104 10.30 28.23 -12.13
C LEU A 104 9.52 29.35 -12.83
N HIS A 105 8.23 29.11 -13.10
CA HIS A 105 7.36 30.16 -13.62
C HIS A 105 6.98 31.17 -12.51
N TYR A 106 6.44 30.69 -11.39
CA TYR A 106 6.31 31.46 -10.15
C TYR A 106 7.33 30.99 -9.11
N ASP A 107 8.22 31.87 -8.67
CA ASP A 107 9.32 31.54 -7.76
C ASP A 107 9.12 32.00 -6.31
N ILE A 108 7.96 32.61 -6.01
CA ILE A 108 7.58 33.07 -4.65
C ILE A 108 7.71 31.94 -3.62
N ASN A 109 7.34 30.71 -4.00
CA ASN A 109 7.38 29.53 -3.13
C ASN A 109 8.63 28.66 -3.36
N ARG A 110 9.70 29.19 -3.99
CA ARG A 110 10.91 28.43 -4.34
C ARG A 110 11.46 27.62 -3.17
N ARG A 111 11.59 28.23 -1.99
CA ARG A 111 12.11 27.57 -0.79
C ARG A 111 11.25 26.38 -0.38
N LEU A 112 9.93 26.55 -0.36
CA LEU A 112 8.99 25.46 -0.10
C LEU A 112 9.20 24.30 -1.10
N PHE A 113 9.31 24.60 -2.39
CA PHE A 113 9.51 23.56 -3.40
C PHE A 113 10.84 22.79 -3.21
N GLN A 114 11.91 23.49 -2.85
CA GLN A 114 13.21 22.89 -2.59
C GLN A 114 13.20 22.02 -1.33
N ASP A 115 12.62 22.52 -0.24
CA ASP A 115 12.50 21.79 1.03
C ASP A 115 11.68 20.50 0.83
N GLU A 116 10.54 20.59 0.14
CA GLU A 116 9.68 19.45 -0.17
C GLU A 116 10.33 18.44 -1.14
N GLN A 117 11.13 18.92 -2.10
CA GLN A 117 11.91 18.04 -2.99
C GLN A 117 13.00 17.31 -2.21
N HIS A 118 13.70 17.99 -1.30
CA HIS A 118 14.70 17.39 -0.44
C HIS A 118 14.09 16.33 0.48
N ASP A 119 12.95 16.63 1.12
CA ASP A 119 12.21 15.67 1.94
C ASP A 119 11.83 14.40 1.15
N LEU A 120 11.31 14.55 -0.08
CA LEU A 120 10.97 13.41 -0.93
C LEU A 120 12.20 12.59 -1.28
N PHE A 121 13.30 13.25 -1.64
CA PHE A 121 14.54 12.58 -2.00
C PHE A 121 15.16 11.83 -0.81
N SER A 122 15.14 12.40 0.38
CA SER A 122 15.56 11.72 1.61
C SER A 122 14.71 10.47 1.88
N ASP A 123 13.39 10.55 1.74
CA ASP A 123 12.48 9.41 1.89
C ASP A 123 12.71 8.30 0.84
N LEU A 124 13.16 8.66 -0.37
CA LEU A 124 13.55 7.71 -1.42
C LEU A 124 14.94 7.10 -1.18
N GLN A 125 15.92 7.91 -0.76
CA GLN A 125 17.27 7.45 -0.42
C GLN A 125 17.28 6.48 0.75
N ALA A 126 16.33 6.63 1.70
CA ALA A 126 16.18 5.74 2.84
C ALA A 126 15.53 4.38 2.49
N LEU A 127 15.02 4.18 1.26
CA LEU A 127 14.33 2.94 0.88
C LEU A 127 15.19 1.68 1.06
N PRO A 128 16.46 1.63 0.62
CA PRO A 128 17.29 0.43 0.74
C PRO A 128 17.52 0.04 2.20
N ARG A 129 17.75 1.03 3.07
CA ARG A 129 17.91 0.83 4.52
C ARG A 129 16.65 0.23 5.13
N ASN A 130 15.49 0.80 4.79
CA ASN A 130 14.20 0.37 5.34
C ASN A 130 13.62 -0.88 4.68
N ALA A 131 14.31 -1.50 3.71
CA ALA A 131 13.78 -2.61 2.92
C ALA A 131 13.51 -3.86 3.76
N ALA A 132 14.38 -4.17 4.73
CA ALA A 132 14.21 -5.33 5.60
C ALA A 132 12.95 -5.20 6.47
N LEU A 133 12.75 -4.05 7.11
CA LEU A 133 11.54 -3.76 7.91
C LEU A 133 10.27 -3.85 7.06
N ARG A 134 10.30 -3.29 5.84
CA ARG A 134 9.12 -3.29 4.96
C ARG A 134 8.78 -4.69 4.46
N LYS A 135 9.78 -5.48 4.06
CA LYS A 135 9.59 -6.92 3.73
C LYS A 135 9.03 -7.71 4.90
N LEU A 136 9.48 -7.42 6.12
CA LEU A 136 8.97 -8.06 7.32
C LEU A 136 7.50 -7.69 7.57
N ASN A 137 7.13 -6.42 7.42
CA ASN A 137 5.73 -5.97 7.51
C ASN A 137 4.83 -6.64 6.47
N ASP A 138 5.28 -6.73 5.22
CA ASP A 138 4.54 -7.40 4.15
C ASP A 138 4.36 -8.91 4.44
N LEU A 139 5.38 -9.56 4.99
CA LEU A 139 5.29 -10.95 5.46
C LEU A 139 4.24 -11.12 6.57
N ILE A 140 4.20 -10.19 7.54
CA ILE A 140 3.20 -10.19 8.62
C ILE A 140 1.80 -10.04 8.05
N LYS A 141 1.57 -9.03 7.19
CA LYS A 141 0.27 -8.79 6.54
C LYS A 141 -0.19 -10.06 5.79
N ARG A 142 0.70 -10.65 5.00
CA ARG A 142 0.41 -11.87 4.23
C ARG A 142 0.12 -13.09 5.10
N ALA A 143 0.86 -13.27 6.19
CA ALA A 143 0.65 -14.37 7.12
C ALA A 143 -0.73 -14.29 7.79
N ARG A 144 -1.17 -13.08 8.18
CA ARG A 144 -2.52 -12.85 8.72
C ARG A 144 -3.58 -13.17 7.68
N LEU A 145 -3.47 -12.63 6.47
CA LEU A 145 -4.41 -12.89 5.39
C LEU A 145 -4.52 -14.40 5.08
N ALA A 146 -3.39 -15.11 5.03
CA ALA A 146 -3.36 -16.56 4.82
C ALA A 146 -4.04 -17.34 5.96
N LYS A 147 -3.81 -16.93 7.22
CA LYS A 147 -4.49 -17.49 8.40
C LYS A 147 -6.01 -17.29 8.32
N VAL A 148 -6.47 -16.08 8.01
CA VAL A 148 -7.90 -15.76 7.85
C VAL A 148 -8.51 -16.59 6.73
N HIS A 149 -7.84 -16.64 5.58
CA HIS A 149 -8.29 -17.45 4.44
C HIS A 149 -8.40 -18.93 4.80
N ALA A 150 -7.47 -19.48 5.59
CA ALA A 150 -7.55 -20.85 6.07
C ALA A 150 -8.79 -21.11 6.94
N TYR A 151 -9.16 -20.18 7.83
CA TYR A 151 -10.40 -20.28 8.61
C TYR A 151 -11.65 -20.24 7.73
N ILE A 152 -11.70 -19.31 6.77
CA ILE A 152 -12.83 -19.20 5.84
C ILE A 152 -13.06 -20.52 5.10
N ILE A 153 -12.00 -21.06 4.48
CA ILE A 153 -12.09 -22.32 3.72
C ILE A 153 -12.49 -23.50 4.61
N ALA A 154 -11.95 -23.59 5.83
CA ALA A 154 -12.29 -24.64 6.77
C ALA A 154 -13.76 -24.56 7.25
N GLU A 155 -14.26 -23.35 7.52
CA GLU A 155 -15.64 -23.14 7.93
C GLU A 155 -16.63 -23.45 6.81
N LEU A 156 -16.33 -23.03 5.57
CA LEU A 156 -17.10 -23.41 4.39
C LEU A 156 -17.14 -24.94 4.23
N ARG A 157 -16.00 -25.62 4.41
CA ARG A 157 -15.93 -27.09 4.36
C ARG A 157 -16.78 -27.77 5.44
N LYS A 158 -16.76 -27.22 6.65
CA LYS A 158 -17.47 -27.74 7.84
C LYS A 158 -18.98 -27.65 7.66
N GLN A 159 -19.49 -26.60 7.02
CA GLN A 159 -20.93 -26.42 6.79
C GLN A 159 -21.49 -27.17 5.57
N MET A 160 -20.65 -27.84 4.77
CA MET A 160 -21.09 -28.61 3.61
C MET A 160 -21.72 -29.97 4.01
N PRO A 161 -22.88 -30.35 3.43
CA PRO A 161 -23.49 -31.64 3.67
C PRO A 161 -22.74 -32.76 2.94
N SER A 162 -22.66 -33.93 3.56
CA SER A 162 -21.94 -35.08 2.99
C SER A 162 -22.63 -35.73 1.79
N MET A 163 -23.97 -35.72 1.74
CA MET A 163 -24.75 -36.48 0.74
C MET A 163 -25.59 -35.60 -0.20
N ILE A 164 -26.65 -34.95 0.31
CA ILE A 164 -27.67 -34.28 -0.53
C ILE A 164 -27.66 -32.76 -0.28
N GLY A 165 -27.98 -31.97 -1.32
CA GLY A 165 -28.19 -30.52 -1.20
C GLY A 165 -26.93 -29.66 -1.28
N LYS A 166 -25.80 -30.23 -1.74
CA LYS A 166 -24.49 -29.57 -1.82
C LYS A 166 -24.54 -28.25 -2.60
N GLU A 167 -25.12 -28.25 -3.80
CA GLU A 167 -25.22 -27.04 -4.64
C GLU A 167 -26.08 -25.95 -4.00
N LYS A 168 -27.22 -26.33 -3.40
CA LYS A 168 -28.08 -25.39 -2.68
C LYS A 168 -27.34 -24.77 -1.51
N LYS A 169 -26.66 -25.60 -0.70
CA LYS A 169 -25.90 -25.13 0.46
C LYS A 169 -24.71 -24.26 0.05
N LYS A 170 -23.99 -24.61 -1.03
CA LYS A 170 -22.91 -23.78 -1.57
C LYS A 170 -23.39 -22.37 -1.92
N LYS A 171 -24.50 -22.25 -2.66
CA LYS A 171 -25.08 -20.95 -3.00
C LYS A 171 -25.48 -20.16 -1.76
N GLU A 172 -26.10 -20.83 -0.77
CA GLU A 172 -26.48 -20.23 0.50
C GLU A 172 -25.27 -19.71 1.31
N LEU A 173 -24.18 -20.47 1.35
CA LEU A 173 -22.94 -20.09 2.04
C LEU A 173 -22.27 -18.87 1.38
N ILE A 174 -22.21 -18.84 0.05
CA ILE A 174 -21.65 -17.70 -0.70
C ILE A 174 -22.51 -16.44 -0.49
N GLN A 175 -23.84 -16.60 -0.49
CA GLN A 175 -24.76 -15.49 -0.25
C GLN A 175 -24.57 -14.89 1.16
N ASN A 176 -24.44 -15.75 2.19
CA ASN A 176 -24.28 -15.33 3.59
C ASN A 176 -22.81 -15.20 4.03
N LEU A 177 -21.87 -15.03 3.10
CA LEU A 177 -20.43 -14.97 3.41
C LEU A 177 -20.07 -13.85 4.40
N ASP A 178 -20.82 -12.76 4.40
CA ASP A 178 -20.73 -11.63 5.33
C ASP A 178 -20.93 -12.08 6.78
N LYS A 179 -21.96 -12.89 7.03
CA LYS A 179 -22.24 -13.42 8.37
C LYS A 179 -21.19 -14.42 8.81
N ILE A 180 -20.63 -15.19 7.87
CA ILE A 180 -19.51 -16.10 8.15
C ILE A 180 -18.28 -15.30 8.57
N PHE A 181 -17.98 -14.19 7.88
CA PHE A 181 -16.87 -13.31 8.26
C PHE A 181 -17.07 -12.72 9.65
N GLU A 182 -18.26 -12.18 9.96
CA GLU A 182 -18.60 -11.64 11.29
C GLU A 182 -18.55 -12.71 12.40
N GLN A 183 -18.90 -13.96 12.09
CA GLN A 183 -18.77 -15.08 13.01
C GLN A 183 -17.28 -15.35 13.30
N LEU A 184 -16.47 -15.51 12.26
CA LEU A 184 -15.04 -15.82 12.38
C LEU A 184 -14.26 -14.69 13.07
N GLN A 185 -14.62 -13.43 12.83
CA GLN A 185 -14.08 -12.27 13.53
C GLN A 185 -14.23 -12.41 15.05
N ARG A 186 -15.44 -12.76 15.50
CA ARG A 186 -15.75 -12.92 16.93
C ARG A 186 -15.14 -14.18 17.53
N GLU A 187 -15.24 -15.31 16.83
CA GLU A 187 -14.78 -16.61 17.31
C GLU A 187 -13.25 -16.68 17.46
N HIS A 188 -12.52 -16.02 16.56
CA HIS A 188 -11.05 -16.07 16.53
C HIS A 188 -10.38 -14.74 16.89
N ASN A 189 -11.16 -13.72 17.29
CA ASN A 189 -10.68 -12.38 17.64
C ASN A 189 -9.80 -11.75 16.53
N ILE A 190 -10.33 -11.75 15.30
CA ILE A 190 -9.63 -11.26 14.10
C ILE A 190 -10.16 -9.89 13.73
N SER A 191 -9.26 -8.96 13.37
CA SER A 191 -9.64 -7.64 12.89
C SER A 191 -10.35 -7.73 11.54
N ALA A 192 -11.34 -6.87 11.32
CA ALA A 192 -12.05 -6.80 10.03
C ALA A 192 -11.11 -6.48 8.85
N GLY A 193 -10.03 -5.73 9.10
CA GLY A 193 -9.04 -5.38 8.07
C GLY A 193 -8.16 -6.55 7.61
N ASP A 194 -8.12 -7.67 8.34
CA ASP A 194 -7.36 -8.85 7.91
C ASP A 194 -8.15 -9.77 6.95
N PHE A 195 -9.43 -9.46 6.69
CA PHE A 195 -10.29 -10.24 5.80
C PHE A 195 -10.10 -9.83 4.32
N PRO A 196 -10.18 -10.80 3.39
CA PRO A 196 -10.18 -10.48 1.96
C PRO A 196 -11.47 -9.74 1.57
N ASP A 197 -11.44 -9.08 0.40
CA ASP A 197 -12.64 -8.46 -0.15
C ASP A 197 -13.75 -9.51 -0.36
N ILE A 198 -14.90 -9.25 0.25
CA ILE A 198 -16.03 -10.17 0.26
C ILE A 198 -16.62 -10.39 -1.13
N ASN A 199 -16.64 -9.37 -1.99
CA ASN A 199 -17.22 -9.46 -3.31
C ASN A 199 -16.30 -10.27 -4.23
N LYS A 200 -14.98 -10.06 -4.14
CA LYS A 200 -13.99 -10.91 -4.83
C LYS A 200 -14.12 -12.36 -4.39
N MET A 201 -14.26 -12.63 -3.09
CA MET A 201 -14.49 -14.00 -2.62
C MET A 201 -15.79 -14.59 -3.17
N ARG A 202 -16.89 -13.83 -3.19
CA ARG A 202 -18.18 -14.27 -3.76
C ARG A 202 -18.12 -14.55 -5.26
N GLU A 203 -17.27 -13.83 -5.98
CA GLU A 203 -17.04 -14.03 -7.42
C GLU A 203 -16.26 -15.31 -7.71
N HIS A 204 -15.23 -15.61 -6.92
CA HIS A 204 -14.32 -16.74 -7.17
C HIS A 204 -14.80 -18.06 -6.56
N LEU A 205 -15.42 -18.05 -5.38
CA LEU A 205 -15.89 -19.25 -4.69
C LEU A 205 -16.84 -20.15 -5.52
N PRO A 206 -17.71 -19.63 -6.41
CA PRO A 206 -18.52 -20.44 -7.31
C PRO A 206 -17.73 -21.43 -8.17
N ASP A 207 -16.46 -21.17 -8.47
CA ASP A 207 -15.64 -22.03 -9.33
C ASP A 207 -15.04 -23.23 -8.59
N TYR A 208 -15.16 -23.28 -7.26
CA TYR A 208 -14.55 -24.31 -6.43
C TYR A 208 -15.56 -25.32 -5.88
N ASP A 209 -15.13 -26.57 -5.72
CA ASP A 209 -15.90 -27.62 -5.02
C ASP A 209 -15.59 -27.60 -3.53
N PHE A 210 -16.55 -27.11 -2.73
CA PHE A 210 -16.37 -26.95 -1.29
C PHE A 210 -16.19 -28.28 -0.55
N THR A 211 -16.58 -29.42 -1.15
CA THR A 211 -16.36 -30.73 -0.51
C THR A 211 -14.91 -31.17 -0.55
N LYS A 212 -14.12 -30.62 -1.49
CA LYS A 212 -12.68 -30.86 -1.63
C LYS A 212 -11.82 -29.93 -0.78
N PHE A 213 -12.42 -28.93 -0.14
CA PHE A 213 -11.70 -28.07 0.79
C PHE A 213 -11.16 -28.86 1.97
N ASN A 214 -9.99 -28.44 2.44
CA ASN A 214 -9.34 -29.08 3.57
C ASN A 214 -9.96 -28.57 4.88
N PRO A 215 -10.13 -29.45 5.88
CA PRO A 215 -10.43 -29.00 7.23
C PRO A 215 -9.23 -28.22 7.79
N ILE A 216 -9.49 -27.45 8.84
CA ILE A 216 -8.42 -26.73 9.53
C ILE A 216 -7.38 -27.72 10.08
N LYS A 217 -6.10 -27.36 9.95
CA LYS A 217 -4.99 -28.15 10.50
C LYS A 217 -4.34 -27.34 11.62
N PRO A 218 -4.66 -27.61 12.90
CA PRO A 218 -4.19 -26.80 14.04
C PRO A 218 -2.68 -26.59 14.03
N LYS A 219 -1.91 -27.66 13.76
CA LYS A 219 -0.44 -27.60 13.69
C LYS A 219 0.11 -26.56 12.70
N LEU A 220 -0.58 -26.31 11.57
CA LEU A 220 -0.14 -25.29 10.61
C LEU A 220 -0.45 -23.88 11.12
N LEU A 221 -1.55 -23.71 11.86
CA LEU A 221 -1.87 -22.44 12.51
C LEU A 221 -0.88 -22.13 13.63
N ASP A 222 -0.55 -23.13 14.45
CA ASP A 222 0.42 -22.98 15.55
C ASP A 222 1.79 -22.49 15.06
N VAL A 223 2.21 -22.94 13.87
CA VAL A 223 3.46 -22.48 13.22
C VAL A 223 3.37 -21.00 12.84
N VAL A 224 2.26 -20.57 12.23
CA VAL A 224 2.06 -19.16 11.86
C VAL A 224 1.96 -18.28 13.10
N ASP A 225 1.27 -18.76 14.14
CA ASP A 225 1.09 -18.04 15.39
C ASP A 225 2.40 -17.92 16.18
N GLY A 226 3.19 -19.00 16.22
CA GLY A 226 4.54 -18.98 16.78
C GLY A 226 5.45 -17.98 16.08
N MET A 227 5.41 -17.98 14.73
CA MET A 227 6.16 -17.02 13.93
C MET A 227 5.75 -15.57 14.26
N LEU A 228 4.45 -15.27 14.22
CA LEU A 228 3.93 -13.92 14.49
C LEU A 228 4.20 -13.45 15.93
N ALA A 229 4.14 -14.34 16.91
CA ALA A 229 4.29 -14.00 18.32
C ALA A 229 5.76 -13.86 18.77
N SER A 230 6.68 -14.63 18.19
CA SER A 230 8.05 -14.75 18.70
C SER A 230 9.14 -14.47 17.66
N ASP A 231 9.06 -15.10 16.48
CA ASP A 231 10.11 -14.98 15.46
C ASP A 231 10.17 -13.57 14.88
N ILE A 232 9.02 -12.95 14.62
CA ILE A 232 8.93 -11.56 14.13
C ILE A 232 9.59 -10.59 15.13
N ALA A 233 9.28 -10.71 16.42
CA ALA A 233 9.86 -9.84 17.45
C ALA A 233 11.39 -9.99 17.51
N ARG A 234 11.90 -11.21 17.37
CA ARG A 234 13.33 -11.50 17.32
C ARG A 234 13.99 -10.86 16.09
N LEU A 235 13.36 -10.95 14.91
CA LEU A 235 13.86 -10.32 13.68
C LEU A 235 13.86 -8.79 13.80
N MET A 236 12.79 -8.19 14.33
CA MET A 236 12.71 -6.74 14.59
C MET A 236 13.84 -6.24 15.48
N ALA A 237 14.27 -7.03 16.47
CA ALA A 237 15.39 -6.68 17.34
C ALA A 237 16.78 -6.80 16.68
N GLN A 238 16.87 -7.48 15.55
CA GLN A 238 18.11 -7.68 14.79
C GLN A 238 18.31 -6.63 13.70
N ILE A 239 17.22 -6.15 13.07
CA ILE A 239 17.30 -5.21 11.95
C ILE A 239 18.09 -3.93 12.28
N PRO A 240 17.88 -3.24 13.44
CA PRO A 240 18.69 -2.08 13.78
C PRO A 240 20.19 -2.40 13.97
N LYS A 241 20.54 -3.64 14.33
CA LYS A 241 21.93 -4.07 14.52
C LYS A 241 22.63 -4.32 13.19
N GLU A 242 21.91 -4.81 12.20
CA GLU A 242 22.40 -4.96 10.82
C GLU A 242 22.56 -3.61 10.13
N GLU A 243 21.60 -2.69 10.32
CA GLU A 243 21.69 -1.33 9.76
C GLU A 243 22.87 -0.53 10.33
N ASN A 244 23.17 -0.68 11.62
CA ASN A 244 24.25 0.03 12.31
C ASN A 244 25.58 -0.74 12.35
N ALA A 245 25.71 -1.88 11.66
CA ALA A 245 26.93 -2.66 11.66
C ALA A 245 28.09 -1.89 11.00
N PRO A 246 29.26 -1.75 11.65
CA PRO A 246 30.38 -1.02 11.09
C PRO A 246 30.91 -1.71 9.82
N ILE A 247 31.32 -0.89 8.85
CA ILE A 247 31.99 -1.33 7.62
C ILE A 247 33.23 -2.14 8.01
N THR A 248 33.17 -3.45 7.78
CA THR A 248 34.32 -4.34 7.95
C THR A 248 34.87 -4.67 6.55
N ASN A 249 36.14 -4.35 6.32
CA ASN A 249 36.91 -4.67 5.12
C ASN A 249 36.57 -3.94 3.79
N GLY A 250 36.07 -2.69 3.84
CA GLY A 250 35.97 -1.83 2.65
C GLY A 250 35.03 -2.31 1.53
N LEU A 251 34.30 -3.41 1.78
CA LEU A 251 33.24 -3.92 0.92
C LEU A 251 31.92 -3.43 1.51
N LEU A 252 31.18 -2.64 0.74
CA LEU A 252 29.80 -2.27 1.07
C LEU A 252 29.00 -3.56 1.25
N GLN A 253 28.42 -3.78 2.44
CA GLN A 253 27.40 -4.80 2.58
C GLN A 253 26.21 -4.40 1.69
N PRO A 254 25.57 -5.32 0.95
CA PRO A 254 24.48 -4.99 0.02
C PRO A 254 23.33 -4.19 0.66
N HIS A 255 23.19 -4.27 1.99
CA HIS A 255 22.16 -3.61 2.80
C HIS A 255 22.48 -2.17 3.25
N GLN A 256 23.67 -1.65 2.96
CA GLN A 256 24.07 -0.26 3.27
C GLN A 256 24.16 0.64 2.02
N THR A 257 23.62 0.18 0.89
CA THR A 257 23.66 0.92 -0.36
C THR A 257 22.57 1.99 -0.35
N GLU A 258 22.86 3.18 0.17
CA GLU A 258 22.03 4.36 -0.08
C GLU A 258 21.92 4.60 -1.60
N VAL A 259 20.80 5.20 -2.02
CA VAL A 259 20.65 5.63 -3.42
C VAL A 259 21.66 6.76 -3.66
N ARG A 260 22.60 6.55 -4.58
CA ARG A 260 23.68 7.49 -4.95
C ARG A 260 23.56 7.88 -6.41
N GLY A 261 24.02 9.08 -6.78
CA GLY A 261 24.04 9.51 -8.18
C GLY A 261 22.80 10.30 -8.60
N GLY A 262 22.94 11.09 -9.67
CA GLY A 262 21.82 11.75 -10.34
C GLY A 262 21.24 12.93 -9.56
N ALA A 263 19.91 13.06 -9.55
CA ALA A 263 19.21 14.16 -8.85
C ALA A 263 19.42 14.15 -7.32
N PHE A 264 19.89 13.02 -6.76
CA PHE A 264 20.16 12.85 -5.34
C PHE A 264 21.47 13.50 -4.89
N ASP A 265 22.45 13.65 -5.79
CA ASP A 265 23.71 14.33 -5.48
C ASP A 265 23.51 15.85 -5.46
N GLN A 266 22.65 16.37 -6.35
CA GLN A 266 22.30 17.80 -6.40
C GLN A 266 21.52 18.28 -5.17
N ALA A 267 20.79 17.37 -4.51
CA ALA A 267 20.05 17.65 -3.29
C ALA A 267 20.95 17.83 -2.06
N ILE A 268 22.20 17.37 -2.15
CA ILE A 268 23.26 17.56 -1.15
C ILE A 268 24.09 18.80 -1.53
N GLU A 269 24.32 19.06 -2.83
CA GLU A 269 25.06 20.23 -3.33
C GLU A 269 24.26 21.56 -3.33
N SER A 270 22.96 21.54 -3.05
CA SER A 270 22.19 22.77 -2.83
C SER A 270 22.57 23.52 -1.55
N GLU A 271 23.41 22.93 -0.68
CA GLU A 271 24.27 23.68 0.23
C GLU A 271 25.41 24.36 -0.56
N THR A 272 25.07 25.42 -1.29
CA THR A 272 26.06 26.29 -1.92
C THR A 272 27.05 26.81 -0.86
N PRO A 273 28.32 27.13 -1.20
CA PRO A 273 29.30 27.68 -0.26
C PRO A 273 28.91 29.06 0.32
N PHE A 274 27.78 29.61 -0.10
CA PHE A 274 27.12 30.75 0.50
C PHE A 274 25.95 30.22 1.34
N GLY A 275 26.23 29.90 2.61
CA GLY A 275 25.22 29.48 3.57
C GLY A 275 24.06 30.48 3.65
N PHE A 276 22.85 29.96 3.84
CA PHE A 276 21.64 30.75 3.98
C PHE A 276 21.72 31.67 5.20
N GLY A 277 21.57 32.97 4.97
CA GLY A 277 21.14 33.95 5.98
C GLY A 277 19.62 34.04 6.06
#